data_AF-A0A833VXG0-F1
#
_entry.id   AF-A0A833VXG0-F1
#
_cell.length_a   1.000
_cell.length_b   1.000
_cell.length_c   1.000
_cell.angle_alpha   90.00
_cell.angle_beta   90.00
_cell.angle_gamma   90.00
#
_symmetry.space_group_name_H-M   'P 1'
#
loop_
_entity.id
_entity.type
_entity.pdbx_description
1 polymer ?
#
loop_
_entity_poly.entity_id
_entity_poly.type
_entity_poly.pdbx_seq_one_letter_code
_entity_poly.pdbx_strand_id
1 'polypeptide(L)'
;MANSTLSSLPIKPIPGSYGIPIISSIYDRLHYFYFQGHMDYFKTLMTKNNSTVVRTNMAPGAFIARNPRVVAVLDAKSFRVLFDPSKVEKKNTFIGLYIPSLTLYSGIRPLAYLDTTEQLHASLKSFAFHMLASRKSEFIPSFHKAYSSLFDTVEAKLASGPVEFNALNQSTAFDFTCNAFLGAVPSDVIGPSASNKAATWLLLQLHPVASQLSKFLPWPIEDLLLHCFQLPPFLARRDYEALEDFFSKSGKSLLNEATEKFGLSRHVALHNLIFMTQLSK
;
A
#
# COMPACT_ATOMS: atom_id res chain seq x y z
N MET A 1 -12.49 26.86 -34.76
CA MET A 1 -13.07 25.51 -34.58
C MET A 1 -11.99 24.49 -34.90
N ALA A 2 -11.34 23.92 -33.89
CA ALA A 2 -10.28 22.93 -34.10
C ALA A 2 -10.90 21.54 -34.07
N ASN A 3 -11.03 20.91 -35.24
CA ASN A 3 -11.40 19.51 -35.37
C ASN A 3 -10.25 18.66 -34.81
N SER A 4 -10.46 18.07 -33.63
CA SER A 4 -9.60 17.03 -33.10
C SER A 4 -9.68 15.82 -34.03
N THR A 5 -8.58 15.46 -34.68
CA THR A 5 -8.47 14.21 -35.44
C THR A 5 -8.74 13.03 -34.51
N LEU A 6 -9.93 12.44 -34.60
CA LEU A 6 -10.23 11.15 -33.97
C LEU A 6 -9.17 10.13 -34.40
N SER A 7 -8.64 9.37 -33.45
CA SER A 7 -7.59 8.38 -33.70
C SER A 7 -8.05 7.39 -34.79
N SER A 8 -7.18 7.12 -35.76
CA SER A 8 -7.40 6.19 -36.89
C SER A 8 -7.51 4.71 -36.50
N LEU A 9 -7.62 4.38 -35.21
CA LEU A 9 -7.72 3.00 -34.74
C LEU A 9 -9.18 2.51 -34.84
N PRO A 10 -9.40 1.25 -35.26
CA PRO A 10 -10.73 0.67 -35.29
C PRO A 10 -11.29 0.54 -33.87
N ILE A 11 -12.53 1.01 -33.67
CA ILE A 11 -13.26 0.81 -32.42
C ILE A 11 -13.66 -0.66 -32.33
N LYS A 12 -13.32 -1.31 -31.21
CA LYS A 12 -13.65 -2.71 -30.93
C LYS A 12 -14.36 -2.82 -29.58
N PRO A 13 -15.29 -3.79 -29.42
CA PRO A 13 -15.80 -4.12 -28.10
C PRO A 13 -14.65 -4.63 -27.22
N ILE A 14 -14.66 -4.27 -25.94
CA ILE A 14 -13.67 -4.78 -24.98
C ILE A 14 -13.95 -6.28 -24.76
N PRO A 15 -13.02 -7.18 -25.12
CA PRO A 15 -13.20 -8.62 -24.95
C PRO A 15 -13.14 -9.04 -23.48
N GLY A 16 -13.38 -10.32 -23.21
CA GLY A 16 -13.46 -10.88 -21.86
C GLY A 16 -14.88 -10.87 -21.28
N SER A 17 -15.07 -11.58 -20.17
CA SER A 17 -16.36 -11.71 -19.49
C SER A 17 -16.14 -11.80 -17.98
N TYR A 18 -17.13 -11.38 -17.20
CA TYR A 18 -17.14 -11.54 -15.74
C TYR A 18 -17.71 -12.89 -15.30
N GLY A 19 -18.26 -13.66 -16.25
CA GLY A 19 -18.82 -14.98 -16.01
C GLY A 19 -20.04 -14.98 -15.08
N ILE A 20 -20.19 -16.07 -14.32
CA ILE A 20 -21.31 -16.29 -13.40
C ILE A 20 -21.00 -15.52 -12.09
N PRO A 21 -21.96 -14.72 -11.57
CA PRO A 21 -21.77 -14.00 -10.31
C PRO A 21 -21.25 -14.90 -9.19
N ILE A 22 -20.32 -14.38 -8.38
CA ILE A 22 -19.63 -15.07 -7.27
C ILE A 22 -18.66 -16.16 -7.74
N ILE A 23 -19.14 -17.16 -8.49
CA ILE A 23 -18.35 -18.33 -8.90
C ILE A 23 -17.15 -17.91 -9.74
N SER A 24 -17.37 -17.10 -10.78
CA SER A 24 -16.29 -16.69 -11.67
C SER A 24 -15.30 -15.77 -10.97
N SER A 25 -15.74 -14.92 -10.04
CA SER A 25 -14.81 -14.09 -9.26
C SER A 25 -13.93 -14.89 -8.30
N ILE A 26 -14.45 -15.99 -7.72
CA ILE A 26 -13.65 -16.89 -6.89
C ILE A 26 -12.67 -17.65 -7.77
N TYR A 27 -13.13 -18.18 -8.90
CA TYR A 27 -12.28 -18.87 -9.87
C TYR A 27 -11.11 -17.98 -10.32
N ASP A 28 -11.40 -16.74 -10.73
CA ASP A 28 -10.39 -15.76 -11.16
C ASP A 28 -9.40 -15.44 -10.02
N ARG A 29 -9.89 -15.25 -8.80
CA ARG A 29 -9.04 -15.03 -7.61
C ARG A 29 -8.09 -16.20 -7.34
N LEU A 30 -8.60 -17.44 -7.40
CA LEU A 30 -7.78 -18.62 -7.14
C LEU A 30 -6.71 -18.82 -8.23
N HIS A 31 -7.02 -18.51 -9.48
CA HIS A 31 -6.01 -18.53 -10.55
C HIS A 31 -4.99 -17.41 -10.37
N TYR A 32 -5.44 -16.23 -10.00
CA TYR A 32 -4.59 -15.08 -9.73
C TYR A 32 -3.57 -15.37 -8.62
N PHE A 33 -4.00 -15.91 -7.47
CA PHE A 33 -3.12 -16.13 -6.32
C PHE A 33 -2.38 -17.49 -6.30
N TYR A 34 -3.03 -18.57 -6.76
CA TYR A 34 -2.56 -19.93 -6.45
C TYR A 34 -2.25 -20.79 -7.66
N PHE A 35 -3.12 -20.81 -8.68
CA PHE A 35 -2.98 -21.79 -9.76
C PHE A 35 -2.12 -21.30 -10.93
N GLN A 36 -2.14 -20.00 -11.23
CA GLN A 36 -1.31 -19.40 -12.29
C GLN A 36 -0.29 -18.43 -11.70
N GLY A 37 -0.68 -17.65 -10.69
CA GLY A 37 0.10 -16.53 -10.18
C GLY A 37 -0.11 -15.25 -10.99
N HIS A 38 0.24 -14.11 -10.39
CA HIS A 38 -0.17 -12.78 -10.87
C HIS A 38 0.21 -12.52 -12.34
N MET A 39 1.44 -12.84 -12.72
CA MET A 39 1.96 -12.52 -14.06
C MET A 39 1.34 -13.38 -15.14
N ASP A 40 1.27 -14.70 -14.92
CA ASP A 40 0.79 -15.62 -15.95
C ASP A 40 -0.73 -15.59 -16.07
N TYR A 41 -1.44 -15.17 -15.02
CA TYR A 41 -2.86 -14.81 -15.10
C TYR A 41 -3.13 -13.74 -16.16
N PHE A 42 -2.42 -12.61 -16.11
CA PHE A 42 -2.62 -11.54 -17.09
C PHE A 42 -2.12 -11.91 -18.49
N LYS A 43 -1.00 -12.64 -18.62
CA LYS A 43 -0.53 -13.14 -19.93
C LYS A 43 -1.56 -14.07 -20.57
N THR A 44 -2.14 -14.99 -19.78
CA THR A 44 -3.18 -15.90 -20.26
C THR A 44 -4.42 -15.13 -20.70
N LEU A 45 -4.83 -14.13 -19.91
CA LEU A 45 -5.95 -13.25 -20.24
C LEU A 45 -5.72 -12.50 -21.58
N MET A 46 -4.52 -11.97 -21.79
CA MET A 46 -4.15 -11.29 -23.03
C MET A 46 -4.19 -12.23 -24.24
N THR A 47 -3.52 -13.38 -24.14
CA THR A 47 -3.43 -14.36 -25.23
C THR A 47 -4.81 -14.91 -25.60
N LYS A 48 -5.63 -15.28 -24.61
CA LYS A 48 -6.98 -15.82 -24.84
C LYS A 48 -7.90 -14.83 -25.56
N ASN A 49 -7.75 -13.53 -25.29
CA ASN A 49 -8.61 -12.49 -25.84
C ASN A 49 -7.99 -11.73 -27.03
N ASN A 50 -6.75 -12.06 -27.39
CA ASN A 50 -5.94 -11.34 -28.38
C ASN A 50 -5.98 -9.81 -28.19
N SER A 51 -5.86 -9.36 -26.94
CA SER A 51 -6.03 -7.96 -26.54
C SER A 51 -5.27 -7.64 -25.26
N THR A 52 -4.72 -6.42 -25.18
CA THR A 52 -4.13 -5.84 -23.95
C THR A 52 -5.15 -5.07 -23.11
N VAL A 53 -6.38 -4.91 -23.59
CA VAL A 53 -7.49 -4.31 -22.84
C VAL A 53 -8.60 -5.35 -22.73
N VAL A 54 -8.87 -5.84 -21.51
CA VAL A 54 -9.72 -7.02 -21.30
C VAL A 54 -10.59 -6.88 -20.05
N ARG A 55 -11.84 -7.31 -20.11
CA ARG A 55 -12.74 -7.46 -18.95
C ARG A 55 -12.36 -8.68 -18.14
N THR A 56 -12.19 -8.50 -16.83
CA THR A 56 -11.91 -9.60 -15.90
C THR A 56 -12.39 -9.30 -14.50
N ASN A 57 -12.50 -10.31 -13.63
CA ASN A 57 -12.64 -10.09 -12.20
C ASN A 57 -11.25 -9.96 -11.55
N MET A 58 -11.14 -9.21 -10.46
CA MET A 58 -9.93 -9.07 -9.66
C MET A 58 -10.19 -9.37 -8.19
N ALA A 59 -9.15 -9.91 -7.53
CA ALA A 59 -9.10 -10.08 -6.08
C ALA A 59 -9.29 -8.73 -5.35
N PRO A 60 -9.82 -8.71 -4.11
CA PRO A 60 -10.16 -9.87 -3.27
C PRO A 60 -11.54 -10.52 -3.55
N GLY A 61 -12.48 -9.82 -4.17
CA GLY A 61 -13.85 -10.30 -4.36
C GLY A 61 -14.54 -10.71 -3.03
N ALA A 62 -15.35 -11.78 -3.09
CA ALA A 62 -16.07 -12.38 -1.97
C ALA A 62 -16.82 -11.36 -1.09
N PHE A 63 -16.64 -11.39 0.23
CA PHE A 63 -17.31 -10.48 1.17
C PHE A 63 -16.50 -9.21 1.45
N ILE A 64 -15.39 -8.99 0.72
CA ILE A 64 -14.50 -7.85 0.92
C ILE A 64 -14.76 -6.77 -0.13
N ALA A 65 -14.66 -7.14 -1.42
CA ALA A 65 -14.91 -6.22 -2.52
C ALA A 65 -16.33 -6.39 -3.05
N ARG A 66 -17.15 -5.32 -2.94
CA ARG A 66 -18.56 -5.33 -3.40
C ARG A 66 -18.71 -5.61 -4.89
N ASN A 67 -17.72 -5.21 -5.69
CA ASN A 67 -17.73 -5.42 -7.13
C ASN A 67 -16.31 -5.79 -7.61
N PRO A 68 -16.05 -7.07 -7.96
CA PRO A 68 -14.74 -7.51 -8.40
C PRO A 68 -14.44 -7.18 -9.88
N ARG A 69 -15.41 -6.63 -10.61
CA ARG A 69 -15.35 -6.48 -12.07
C ARG A 69 -14.49 -5.27 -12.47
N VAL A 70 -13.49 -5.49 -13.33
CA VAL A 70 -12.62 -4.45 -13.85
C VAL A 70 -12.46 -4.52 -15.38
N VAL A 71 -11.83 -3.49 -15.94
CA VAL A 71 -11.20 -3.55 -17.26
C VAL A 71 -9.70 -3.42 -17.04
N ALA A 72 -8.97 -4.50 -17.31
CA ALA A 72 -7.51 -4.50 -17.24
C ALA A 72 -6.94 -3.76 -18.44
N VAL A 73 -5.94 -2.90 -18.19
CA VAL A 73 -5.16 -2.17 -19.21
C VAL A 73 -3.70 -2.61 -19.09
N LEU A 74 -3.24 -3.43 -20.04
CA LEU A 74 -2.02 -4.24 -19.93
C LEU A 74 -0.94 -3.84 -20.95
N ASP A 75 -1.06 -2.64 -21.54
CA ASP A 75 -0.05 -2.05 -22.42
C ASP A 75 0.23 -0.60 -22.06
N ALA A 76 1.43 -0.12 -22.42
CA ALA A 76 1.91 1.21 -22.04
C ALA A 76 1.09 2.37 -22.62
N LYS A 77 0.29 2.14 -23.68
CA LYS A 77 -0.55 3.19 -24.29
C LYS A 77 -1.86 3.34 -23.52
N SER A 78 -2.55 2.22 -23.27
CA SER A 78 -3.81 2.23 -22.51
C SER A 78 -3.59 2.57 -21.03
N PHE A 79 -2.50 2.11 -20.43
CA PHE A 79 -2.19 2.32 -19.00
C PHE A 79 -2.15 3.81 -18.60
N ARG A 80 -1.71 4.69 -19.51
CA ARG A 80 -1.60 6.14 -19.24
C ARG A 80 -2.93 6.79 -18.85
N VAL A 81 -4.07 6.20 -19.22
CA VAL A 81 -5.39 6.72 -18.83
C VAL A 81 -5.55 6.76 -17.31
N LEU A 82 -4.87 5.87 -16.59
CA LEU A 82 -4.93 5.78 -15.13
C LEU A 82 -4.29 6.98 -14.41
N PHE A 83 -3.54 7.83 -15.11
CA PHE A 83 -2.89 9.00 -14.54
C PHE A 83 -3.64 10.30 -14.81
N ASP A 84 -4.68 10.27 -15.64
CA ASP A 84 -5.43 11.46 -16.04
C ASP A 84 -6.63 11.67 -15.09
N PRO A 85 -6.54 12.59 -14.11
CA PRO A 85 -7.60 12.81 -13.14
C PRO A 85 -8.88 13.38 -13.78
N SER A 86 -8.84 13.85 -15.03
CA SER A 86 -10.05 14.25 -15.76
C SER A 86 -10.84 13.06 -16.32
N LYS A 87 -10.22 11.87 -16.35
CA LYS A 87 -10.81 10.64 -16.90
C LYS A 87 -11.09 9.57 -15.84
N VAL A 88 -10.34 9.57 -14.75
CA VAL A 88 -10.48 8.58 -13.68
C VAL A 88 -10.59 9.24 -12.32
N GLU A 89 -11.56 8.79 -11.53
CA GLU A 89 -11.65 9.08 -10.10
C GLU A 89 -10.67 8.16 -9.34
N LYS A 90 -9.96 8.70 -8.34
CA LYS A 90 -9.01 7.97 -7.48
C LYS A 90 -9.48 7.82 -6.04
N LYS A 91 -10.73 8.18 -5.77
CA LYS A 91 -11.36 8.07 -4.46
C LYS A 91 -11.43 6.62 -4.01
N ASN A 92 -10.84 6.31 -2.86
CA ASN A 92 -10.93 5.00 -2.22
C ASN A 92 -10.40 3.81 -3.06
N THR A 93 -9.53 4.04 -4.04
CA THR A 93 -9.01 2.99 -4.93
C THR A 93 -7.54 2.63 -4.69
N PHE A 94 -6.92 3.11 -3.60
CA PHE A 94 -5.48 2.96 -3.37
C PHE A 94 -4.99 1.50 -3.45
N ILE A 95 -5.73 0.59 -2.82
CA ILE A 95 -5.43 -0.85 -2.82
C ILE A 95 -6.42 -1.66 -3.67
N GLY A 96 -7.04 -1.01 -4.66
CA GLY A 96 -7.95 -1.64 -5.61
C GLY A 96 -9.41 -1.53 -5.19
N LEU A 97 -10.10 -2.67 -5.07
CA LEU A 97 -11.57 -2.76 -5.10
C LEU A 97 -12.24 -2.71 -3.71
N TYR A 98 -11.48 -2.37 -2.69
CA TYR A 98 -11.98 -2.24 -1.33
C TYR A 98 -11.13 -1.23 -0.54
N ILE A 99 -11.68 -0.84 0.60
CA ILE A 99 -10.95 -0.08 1.62
C ILE A 99 -10.88 -0.91 2.90
N PRO A 100 -9.74 -0.95 3.59
CA PRO A 100 -9.68 -1.53 4.92
C PRO A 100 -10.57 -0.75 5.87
N SER A 101 -11.01 -1.40 6.95
CA SER A 101 -11.78 -0.72 7.99
C SER A 101 -11.08 0.57 8.44
N LEU A 102 -11.85 1.68 8.47
CA LEU A 102 -11.32 2.97 8.93
C LEU A 102 -10.88 2.96 10.39
N THR A 103 -11.27 1.95 11.18
CA THR A 103 -10.73 1.73 12.53
C THR A 103 -9.21 1.54 12.52
N LEU A 104 -8.65 0.94 11.47
CA LEU A 104 -7.19 0.82 11.29
C LEU A 104 -6.52 2.17 11.03
N TYR A 105 -7.29 3.20 10.72
CA TYR A 105 -6.85 4.57 10.47
C TYR A 105 -7.42 5.55 11.48
N SER A 106 -7.83 5.08 12.67
CA SER A 106 -8.42 5.95 13.71
C SER A 106 -9.62 6.78 13.21
N GLY A 107 -10.44 6.16 12.35
CA GLY A 107 -11.66 6.74 11.78
C GLY A 107 -11.45 7.69 10.60
N ILE A 108 -10.20 8.00 10.20
CA ILE A 108 -9.93 8.91 9.08
C ILE A 108 -9.76 8.15 7.75
N ARG A 109 -9.97 8.84 6.62
CA ARG A 109 -9.52 8.37 5.30
C ARG A 109 -8.11 8.93 5.03
N PRO A 110 -7.07 8.09 4.95
CA PRO A 110 -5.71 8.54 4.66
C PRO A 110 -5.61 9.23 3.29
N LEU A 111 -4.61 10.10 3.13
CA LEU A 111 -4.31 10.85 1.90
C LEU A 111 -4.39 9.97 0.64
N ALA A 112 -3.84 8.75 0.70
CA ALA A 112 -3.78 7.85 -0.45
C ALA A 112 -5.16 7.40 -0.97
N TYR A 113 -6.22 7.50 -0.14
CA TYR A 113 -7.60 7.17 -0.51
C TYR A 113 -8.43 8.41 -0.92
N LEU A 114 -7.83 9.60 -0.92
CA LEU A 114 -8.51 10.84 -1.30
C LEU A 114 -8.32 11.11 -2.79
N ASP A 115 -9.41 11.51 -3.45
CA ASP A 115 -9.33 12.02 -4.82
C ASP A 115 -8.74 13.44 -4.85
N THR A 116 -8.14 13.82 -5.98
CA THR A 116 -7.58 15.17 -6.17
C THR A 116 -8.60 16.29 -6.08
N THR A 117 -9.89 16.00 -6.27
CA THR A 117 -11.00 16.94 -6.12
C THR A 117 -11.37 17.21 -4.65
N GLU A 118 -10.89 16.40 -3.71
CA GLU A 118 -11.15 16.57 -2.27
C GLU A 118 -10.16 17.59 -1.68
N GLN A 119 -10.64 18.70 -1.09
CA GLN A 119 -9.78 19.77 -0.56
C GLN A 119 -8.70 19.25 0.43
N LEU A 120 -9.06 18.26 1.25
CA LEU A 120 -8.16 17.64 2.21
C LEU A 120 -6.95 16.95 1.56
N HIS A 121 -7.08 16.45 0.33
CA HIS A 121 -5.97 15.87 -0.43
C HIS A 121 -4.86 16.91 -0.65
N ALA A 122 -5.21 18.13 -1.07
CA ALA A 122 -4.22 19.19 -1.31
C ALA A 122 -3.47 19.59 -0.03
N SER A 123 -4.18 19.75 1.08
CA SER A 123 -3.57 20.08 2.38
C SER A 123 -2.64 18.98 2.88
N LEU A 124 -3.10 17.72 2.87
CA LEU A 124 -2.31 16.57 3.32
C LEU A 124 -1.09 16.32 2.42
N LYS A 125 -1.24 16.45 1.10
CA LYS A 125 -0.12 16.29 0.16
C LYS A 125 0.92 17.40 0.33
N SER A 126 0.50 18.64 0.59
CA SER A 126 1.39 19.75 0.87
C SER A 126 2.14 19.54 2.19
N PHE A 127 1.45 19.04 3.23
CA PHE A 127 2.07 18.62 4.48
C PHE A 127 3.12 17.51 4.27
N ALA A 128 2.82 16.51 3.44
CA ALA A 128 3.76 15.44 3.08
C ALA A 128 5.04 15.99 2.42
N PHE A 129 4.90 16.90 1.45
CA PHE A 129 6.05 17.54 0.81
C PHE A 129 6.86 18.39 1.79
N HIS A 130 6.19 19.10 2.69
CA HIS A 130 6.86 19.88 3.74
C HIS A 130 7.67 19.00 4.69
N MET A 131 7.12 17.86 5.13
CA MET A 131 7.85 16.87 5.92
C MET A 131 9.12 16.38 5.21
N LEU A 132 9.03 16.03 3.93
CA LEU A 132 10.19 15.58 3.15
C LEU A 132 11.23 16.69 2.98
N ALA A 133 10.78 17.91 2.66
CA ALA A 133 11.66 19.04 2.42
C ALA A 133 12.39 19.51 3.69
N SER A 134 11.73 19.47 4.85
CA SER A 134 12.30 19.93 6.12
C SER A 134 13.43 19.04 6.64
N ARG A 135 13.52 17.79 6.16
CA ARG A 135 14.52 16.80 6.58
C ARG A 135 15.49 16.39 5.48
N LYS A 136 15.50 17.08 4.34
CA LYS A 136 16.33 16.72 3.17
C LYS A 136 17.84 16.61 3.49
N SER A 137 18.35 17.42 4.41
CA SER A 137 19.78 17.40 4.82
C SER A 137 20.13 16.16 5.65
N GLU A 138 19.15 15.58 6.33
CA GLU A 138 19.33 14.46 7.26
C GLU A 138 19.21 13.11 6.57
N PHE A 139 18.59 13.05 5.39
CA PHE A 139 18.31 11.81 4.69
C PHE A 139 19.60 11.03 4.36
N ILE A 140 20.55 11.65 3.66
CA ILE A 140 21.79 10.99 3.23
C ILE A 140 22.64 10.55 4.43
N PRO A 141 22.94 11.42 5.44
CA PRO A 141 23.69 10.99 6.62
C PRO A 141 23.02 9.85 7.39
N SER A 142 21.69 9.92 7.57
CA SER A 142 20.93 8.88 8.26
C SER A 142 20.94 7.56 7.51
N PHE A 143 20.87 7.60 6.17
CA PHE A 143 20.92 6.41 5.33
C PHE A 143 22.28 5.72 5.45
N HIS A 144 23.37 6.46 5.27
CA HIS A 144 24.72 5.91 5.41
C HIS A 144 24.92 5.26 6.77
N LYS A 145 24.57 5.96 7.85
CA LYS A 145 24.69 5.42 9.21
C LYS A 145 23.90 4.12 9.40
N ALA A 146 22.63 4.12 9.00
CA ALA A 146 21.75 2.97 9.20
C ALA A 146 22.20 1.74 8.38
N TYR A 147 22.52 1.95 7.10
CA TYR A 147 22.86 0.85 6.20
C TYR A 147 24.29 0.37 6.36
N SER A 148 25.26 1.21 6.73
CA SER A 148 26.59 0.73 7.13
C SER A 148 26.48 -0.20 8.34
N SER A 149 25.72 0.19 9.38
CA SER A 149 25.52 -0.66 10.56
C SER A 149 24.80 -1.98 10.23
N LEU A 150 23.85 -1.96 9.29
CA LEU A 150 23.22 -3.18 8.78
C LEU A 150 24.25 -4.10 8.13
N PHE A 151 25.10 -3.57 7.24
CA PHE A 151 26.11 -4.38 6.55
C PHE A 151 27.18 -4.92 7.51
N ASP A 152 27.64 -4.12 8.48
CA ASP A 152 28.53 -4.60 9.55
C ASP A 152 27.90 -5.80 10.31
N THR A 153 26.60 -5.71 10.60
CA THR A 153 25.85 -6.81 11.25
C THR A 153 25.73 -8.03 10.36
N VAL A 154 25.48 -7.84 9.06
CA VAL A 154 25.40 -8.94 8.08
C VAL A 154 26.74 -9.64 7.96
N GLU A 155 27.84 -8.90 7.80
CA GLU A 155 29.20 -9.44 7.70
C GLU A 155 29.59 -10.24 8.95
N ALA A 156 29.31 -9.70 10.14
CA ALA A 156 29.59 -10.40 11.39
C ALA A 156 28.80 -11.72 11.51
N LYS A 157 27.53 -11.74 11.09
CA LYS A 157 26.69 -12.96 11.15
C LYS A 157 27.02 -13.96 10.06
N LEU A 158 27.44 -13.50 8.87
CA LEU A 158 27.83 -14.37 7.75
C LEU A 158 28.97 -15.31 8.12
N ALA A 159 29.89 -14.88 9.00
CA ALA A 159 30.95 -15.74 9.54
C ALA A 159 30.42 -16.99 10.27
N SER A 160 29.17 -16.96 10.76
CA SER A 160 28.51 -18.06 11.48
C SER A 160 27.48 -18.82 10.64
N GLY A 161 27.24 -18.43 9.39
CA GLY A 161 26.30 -19.09 8.48
C GLY A 161 25.39 -18.12 7.70
N PRO A 162 24.40 -18.65 6.96
CA PRO A 162 23.48 -17.85 6.18
C PRO A 162 22.72 -16.83 7.03
N VAL A 163 22.56 -15.61 6.52
CA VAL A 163 21.88 -14.51 7.21
C VAL A 163 20.53 -14.23 6.55
N GLU A 164 19.48 -14.12 7.36
CA GLU A 164 18.17 -13.66 6.91
C GLU A 164 18.21 -12.13 6.76
N PHE A 165 18.50 -11.67 5.54
CA PHE A 165 18.69 -10.24 5.25
C PHE A 165 17.39 -9.44 5.38
N ASN A 166 16.24 -10.02 4.99
CA ASN A 166 14.99 -9.25 4.90
C ASN A 166 14.48 -8.79 6.27
N ALA A 167 14.62 -9.60 7.31
CA ALA A 167 14.24 -9.25 8.68
C ALA A 167 15.16 -8.17 9.25
N LEU A 168 16.47 -8.27 8.99
CA LEU A 168 17.41 -7.22 9.38
C LEU A 168 17.10 -5.91 8.66
N ASN A 169 16.96 -5.97 7.32
CA ASN A 169 16.63 -4.81 6.50
C ASN A 169 15.26 -4.22 6.85
N GLN A 170 14.25 -5.02 7.19
CA GLN A 170 12.94 -4.51 7.59
C GLN A 170 13.01 -3.68 8.88
N SER A 171 13.83 -4.12 9.85
CA SER A 171 14.06 -3.34 11.07
C SER A 171 14.84 -2.06 10.76
N THR A 172 15.96 -2.19 10.05
CA THR A 172 16.81 -1.05 9.66
C THR A 172 16.03 -0.02 8.84
N ALA A 173 15.26 -0.44 7.85
CA ALA A 173 14.48 0.44 6.99
C ALA A 173 13.43 1.22 7.79
N PHE A 174 12.80 0.60 8.78
CA PHE A 174 11.85 1.32 9.64
C PHE A 174 12.54 2.34 10.52
N ASP A 175 13.65 1.95 11.14
CA ASP A 175 14.41 2.85 12.00
C ASP A 175 14.98 4.03 11.22
N PHE A 176 15.55 3.74 10.06
CA PHE A 176 16.03 4.74 9.11
C PHE A 176 14.92 5.69 8.69
N THR A 177 13.76 5.20 8.25
CA THR A 177 12.69 6.06 7.72
C THR A 177 12.15 6.99 8.80
N CYS A 178 11.90 6.47 10.01
CA CYS A 178 11.48 7.28 11.15
C CYS A 178 12.56 8.29 11.57
N ASN A 179 13.83 7.89 11.58
CA ASN A 179 14.92 8.82 11.89
C ASN A 179 15.06 9.90 10.81
N ALA A 180 14.96 9.53 9.53
CA ALA A 180 15.02 10.47 8.42
C ALA A 180 13.90 11.51 8.52
N PHE A 181 12.65 11.10 8.82
CA PHE A 181 11.51 12.03 8.85
C PHE A 181 11.27 12.73 10.18
N LEU A 182 11.61 12.10 11.30
CA LEU A 182 11.27 12.59 12.65
C LEU A 182 12.50 12.84 13.54
N GLY A 183 13.69 12.41 13.13
CA GLY A 183 14.90 12.50 13.94
C GLY A 183 14.90 11.56 15.15
N ALA A 184 14.07 10.52 15.13
CA ALA A 184 13.94 9.55 16.22
C ALA A 184 13.93 8.12 15.68
N VAL A 185 14.60 7.24 16.40
CA VAL A 185 14.66 5.80 16.10
C VAL A 185 13.58 5.09 16.94
N PRO A 186 12.59 4.43 16.32
CA PRO A 186 11.49 3.79 17.03
C PRO A 186 11.94 2.56 17.81
N SER A 187 12.94 1.81 17.36
CA SER A 187 13.46 0.68 18.13
C SER A 187 14.05 1.08 19.50
N ASP A 188 14.60 2.29 19.61
CA ASP A 188 15.09 2.85 20.88
C ASP A 188 13.96 3.27 21.83
N VAL A 189 12.77 3.59 21.30
CA VAL A 189 11.66 4.18 22.09
C VAL A 189 10.57 3.16 22.40
N ILE A 190 10.16 2.34 21.42
CA ILE A 190 9.09 1.34 21.54
C ILE A 190 9.60 -0.10 21.42
N GLY A 191 10.92 -0.27 21.50
CA GLY A 191 11.63 -1.55 21.57
C GLY A 191 11.95 -2.18 20.22
N PRO A 192 12.79 -3.24 20.20
CA PRO A 192 13.34 -3.83 18.97
C PRO A 192 12.27 -4.43 18.03
N SER A 193 11.05 -4.65 18.52
CA SER A 193 9.91 -5.13 17.72
C SER A 193 9.12 -4.02 17.01
N ALA A 194 9.60 -2.77 17.03
CA ALA A 194 8.93 -1.62 16.43
C ALA A 194 8.50 -1.87 14.97
N SER A 195 9.36 -2.51 14.18
CA SER A 195 9.08 -2.85 12.79
C SER A 195 7.99 -3.93 12.65
N ASN A 196 7.90 -4.87 13.59
CA ASN A 196 6.84 -5.89 13.63
C ASN A 196 5.48 -5.27 13.97
N LYS A 197 5.44 -4.25 14.82
CA LYS A 197 4.20 -3.49 15.14
C LYS A 197 3.61 -2.87 13.88
N ALA A 198 4.47 -2.21 13.10
CA ALA A 198 4.11 -1.65 11.80
C ALA A 198 3.69 -2.72 10.79
N ALA A 199 4.41 -3.83 10.71
CA ALA A 199 4.09 -4.92 9.80
C ALA A 199 2.75 -5.58 10.12
N THR A 200 2.43 -5.76 11.42
CA THR A 200 1.12 -6.29 11.86
C THR A 200 -0.01 -5.36 11.42
N TRP A 201 0.14 -4.05 11.64
CA TRP A 201 -0.82 -3.06 11.20
C TRP A 201 -0.99 -3.03 9.66
N LEU A 202 0.09 -3.20 8.90
CA LEU A 202 0.04 -3.27 7.43
C LEU A 202 -0.60 -4.56 6.92
N LEU A 203 -0.32 -5.70 7.55
CA LEU A 203 -0.91 -6.99 7.21
C LEU A 203 -2.44 -6.93 7.28
N LEU A 204 -2.99 -6.32 8.34
CA LEU A 204 -4.43 -6.14 8.49
C LEU A 204 -5.07 -5.28 7.37
N GLN A 205 -4.27 -4.45 6.69
CA GLN A 205 -4.74 -3.65 5.56
C GLN A 205 -4.60 -4.36 4.22
N LEU A 206 -3.61 -5.25 4.06
CA LEU A 206 -3.23 -5.80 2.75
C LEU A 206 -3.53 -7.29 2.60
N HIS A 207 -3.87 -8.02 3.66
CA HIS A 207 -4.13 -9.45 3.61
C HIS A 207 -5.13 -9.89 2.51
N PRO A 208 -6.16 -9.10 2.11
CA PRO A 208 -7.07 -9.48 1.02
C PRO A 208 -6.40 -9.52 -0.37
N VAL A 209 -5.32 -8.78 -0.56
CA VAL A 209 -4.64 -8.60 -1.85
C VAL A 209 -3.22 -9.19 -1.86
N ALA A 210 -2.82 -9.84 -0.77
CA ALA A 210 -1.51 -10.43 -0.59
C ALA A 210 -1.65 -11.93 -0.33
N SER A 211 -1.06 -12.75 -1.21
CA SER A 211 -1.04 -14.21 -1.08
C SER A 211 0.38 -14.74 -0.85
N GLN A 212 0.48 -16.03 -0.51
CA GLN A 212 1.73 -16.76 -0.31
C GLN A 212 2.56 -16.19 0.85
N LEU A 213 1.87 -15.69 1.87
CA LEU A 213 2.49 -15.07 3.05
C LEU A 213 3.24 -16.08 3.93
N SER A 214 2.93 -17.38 3.80
CA SER A 214 3.68 -18.46 4.42
C SER A 214 3.74 -19.67 3.52
N LYS A 215 4.95 -20.21 3.31
CA LYS A 215 5.15 -21.46 2.56
C LYS A 215 4.50 -22.68 3.23
N PHE A 216 4.16 -22.57 4.51
CA PHE A 216 3.60 -23.67 5.30
C PHE A 216 2.08 -23.63 5.38
N LEU A 217 1.42 -22.59 4.86
CA LEU A 217 -0.03 -22.46 4.91
C LEU A 217 -0.65 -23.02 3.62
N PRO A 218 -1.43 -24.11 3.68
CA PRO A 218 -2.14 -24.62 2.51
C PRO A 218 -3.07 -23.55 1.94
N TRP A 219 -3.09 -23.42 0.61
CA TRP A 219 -3.86 -22.37 -0.08
C TRP A 219 -5.35 -22.32 0.29
N PRO A 220 -6.08 -23.43 0.58
CA PRO A 220 -7.50 -23.31 0.97
C PRO A 220 -7.67 -22.62 2.31
N ILE A 221 -6.73 -22.85 3.24
CA ILE A 221 -6.73 -22.23 4.57
C ILE A 221 -6.35 -20.76 4.42
N GLU A 222 -5.35 -20.45 3.60
CA GLU A 222 -4.97 -19.06 3.30
C GLU A 222 -6.13 -18.27 2.67
N ASP A 223 -6.78 -18.82 1.64
CA ASP A 223 -7.87 -18.13 0.92
C ASP A 223 -9.08 -17.86 1.83
N LEU A 224 -9.41 -18.81 2.69
CA LEU A 224 -10.50 -18.64 3.66
C LEU A 224 -10.16 -17.58 4.71
N LEU A 225 -8.95 -17.64 5.29
CA LEU A 225 -8.54 -16.74 6.38
C LEU A 225 -8.27 -15.31 5.90
N LEU A 226 -7.66 -15.16 4.73
CA LEU A 226 -7.11 -13.87 4.28
C LEU A 226 -7.89 -13.24 3.14
N HIS A 227 -8.55 -14.02 2.27
CA HIS A 227 -9.15 -13.48 1.04
C HIS A 227 -10.68 -13.46 1.07
N CYS A 228 -11.33 -14.05 2.08
CA CYS A 228 -12.80 -14.07 2.18
C CYS A 228 -13.39 -12.96 3.06
N PHE A 229 -12.73 -12.59 4.17
CA PHE A 229 -13.21 -11.60 5.14
C PHE A 229 -12.10 -10.66 5.59
N GLN A 230 -12.43 -9.42 5.96
CA GLN A 230 -11.44 -8.52 6.58
C GLN A 230 -11.11 -8.99 7.99
N LEU A 231 -9.81 -9.03 8.32
CA LEU A 231 -9.35 -9.36 9.67
C LEU A 231 -9.83 -8.31 10.68
N PRO A 232 -10.19 -8.70 11.92
CA PRO A 232 -10.68 -7.76 12.91
C PRO A 232 -9.63 -6.69 13.28
N PRO A 233 -9.95 -5.38 13.17
CA PRO A 233 -8.99 -4.29 13.41
C PRO A 233 -8.35 -4.29 14.81
N PHE A 234 -9.04 -4.85 15.81
CA PHE A 234 -8.54 -4.87 17.18
C PHE A 234 -7.24 -5.68 17.35
N LEU A 235 -6.91 -6.59 16.41
CA LEU A 235 -5.66 -7.36 16.47
C LEU A 235 -4.42 -6.46 16.35
N ALA A 236 -4.51 -5.33 15.66
CA ALA A 236 -3.42 -4.36 15.56
C ALA A 236 -3.51 -3.22 16.59
N ARG A 237 -4.54 -3.19 17.45
CA ARG A 237 -4.84 -2.03 18.30
C ARG A 237 -3.67 -1.62 19.18
N ARG A 238 -3.15 -2.55 19.99
CA ARG A 238 -2.05 -2.27 20.94
C ARG A 238 -0.78 -1.83 20.21
N ASP A 239 -0.49 -2.46 19.08
CA ASP A 239 0.70 -2.14 18.29
C ASP A 239 0.56 -0.79 17.58
N TYR A 240 -0.66 -0.44 17.13
CA TYR A 240 -0.96 0.87 16.58
C TYR A 240 -0.93 1.98 17.64
N GLU A 241 -1.46 1.75 18.84
CA GLU A 241 -1.37 2.68 19.97
C GLU A 241 0.10 3.00 20.32
N ALA A 242 0.98 2.00 20.32
CA ALA A 242 2.42 2.23 20.53
C ALA A 242 3.06 3.06 19.41
N LEU A 243 2.66 2.85 18.15
CA LEU A 243 3.11 3.69 17.03
C LEU A 243 2.58 5.11 17.19
N GLU A 244 1.29 5.28 17.49
CA GLU A 244 0.67 6.58 17.72
C GLU A 244 1.43 7.39 18.79
N ASP A 245 1.75 6.76 19.91
CA ASP A 245 2.51 7.36 20.99
C ASP A 245 3.90 7.83 20.55
N PHE A 246 4.61 6.99 19.78
CA PHE A 246 5.91 7.34 19.21
C PHE A 246 5.81 8.53 18.24
N PHE A 247 4.89 8.47 17.27
CA PHE A 247 4.73 9.50 16.25
C PHE A 247 4.23 10.83 16.83
N SER A 248 3.34 10.79 17.83
CA SER A 248 2.83 11.99 18.52
C SER A 248 3.93 12.74 19.27
N LYS A 249 4.86 12.00 19.91
CA LYS A 249 6.00 12.55 20.65
C LYS A 249 7.12 13.02 19.71
N SER A 250 7.61 12.12 18.85
CA SER A 250 8.73 12.41 17.93
C SER A 250 8.36 13.41 16.84
N GLY A 251 7.14 13.37 16.34
CA GLY A 251 6.63 14.27 15.30
C GLY A 251 6.06 15.59 15.82
N LYS A 252 6.21 15.92 17.11
CA LYS A 252 5.50 17.06 17.74
C LYS A 252 5.62 18.37 16.96
N SER A 253 6.83 18.71 16.49
CA SER A 253 7.06 19.94 15.71
C SER A 253 6.32 19.91 14.38
N LEU A 254 6.44 18.81 13.62
CA LEU A 254 5.74 18.64 12.34
C LEU A 254 4.22 18.70 12.51
N LEU A 255 3.69 18.15 13.60
CA LEU A 255 2.25 18.18 13.89
C LEU A 255 1.75 19.58 14.24
N ASN A 256 2.57 20.42 14.87
CA ASN A 256 2.24 21.83 15.09
C ASN A 256 2.21 22.58 13.75
N GLU A 257 3.20 22.35 12.90
CA GLU A 257 3.23 22.94 11.55
C GLU A 257 2.05 22.48 10.69
N ALA A 258 1.61 21.23 10.84
CA ALA A 258 0.40 20.70 10.18
C ALA A 258 -0.84 21.55 10.51
N THR A 259 -1.01 21.92 11.78
CA THR A 259 -2.12 22.75 12.23
C THR A 259 -1.98 24.21 11.77
N GLU A 260 -0.78 24.78 11.90
CA GLU A 260 -0.54 26.21 11.68
C GLU A 260 -0.47 26.58 10.19
N LYS A 261 0.17 25.73 9.37
CA LYS A 261 0.48 26.04 7.96
C LYS A 261 -0.49 25.38 6.98
N PHE A 262 -1.09 24.25 7.34
CA PHE A 262 -1.89 23.43 6.42
C PHE A 262 -3.37 23.29 6.83
N GLY A 263 -3.77 23.85 7.98
CA GLY A 263 -5.14 23.80 8.47
C GLY A 263 -5.63 22.39 8.81
N LEU A 264 -4.71 21.45 9.07
CA LEU A 264 -5.03 20.07 9.42
C LEU A 264 -5.29 19.98 10.92
N SER A 265 -6.27 19.17 11.34
CA SER A 265 -6.36 18.81 12.76
C SER A 265 -5.16 17.94 13.15
N ARG A 266 -4.71 18.06 14.40
CA ARG A 266 -3.60 17.24 14.91
C ARG A 266 -3.86 15.74 14.74
N HIS A 267 -5.11 15.31 14.96
CA HIS A 267 -5.57 13.93 14.75
C HIS A 267 -5.36 13.46 13.30
N VAL A 268 -5.85 14.24 12.34
CA VAL A 268 -5.74 13.92 10.91
C VAL A 268 -4.27 13.93 10.46
N ALA A 269 -3.48 14.90 10.93
CA ALA A 269 -2.06 14.97 10.63
C ALA A 269 -1.27 13.79 11.19
N LEU A 270 -1.52 13.39 12.44
CA LEU A 270 -0.84 12.27 13.11
C LEU A 270 -1.07 10.95 12.38
N HIS A 271 -2.32 10.60 12.10
CA HIS A 271 -2.61 9.32 11.47
C HIS A 271 -2.17 9.26 10.01
N ASN A 272 -2.13 10.40 9.30
CA ASN A 272 -1.48 10.47 7.99
C ASN A 272 0.04 10.39 8.09
N LEU A 273 0.67 11.00 9.10
CA LEU A 273 2.12 10.92 9.31
C LEU A 273 2.56 9.47 9.55
N ILE A 274 1.84 8.74 10.40
CA ILE A 274 2.06 7.29 10.60
C ILE A 274 1.94 6.57 9.25
N PHE A 275 0.83 6.77 8.54
CA PHE A 275 0.56 6.09 7.27
C PHE A 275 1.63 6.33 6.20
N MET A 276 2.03 7.58 5.99
CA MET A 276 3.05 7.96 4.99
C MET A 276 4.43 7.40 5.33
N THR A 277 4.79 7.38 6.62
CA THR A 277 6.09 6.86 7.07
C THR A 277 6.17 5.34 6.92
N GLN A 278 5.06 4.61 7.05
CA GLN A 278 5.05 3.16 6.87
C GLN A 278 5.09 2.71 5.41
N LEU A 279 4.47 3.46 4.50
CA LEU A 279 4.46 3.14 3.06
C LEU A 279 5.73 3.54 2.30
N SER A 280 6.67 4.23 2.96
CA SER A 280 7.93 4.67 2.35
C SER A 280 9.05 3.61 2.44
N LYS A 281 8.72 2.39 2.91
CA LYS A 281 9.64 1.26 3.07
C LYS A 281 9.70 0.38 1.82
#